data_AF-A0A3D4GQG4-F1
#
_entry.id   AF-A0A3D4GQG4-F1
#
_cell.length_a   1.000
_cell.length_b   1.000
_cell.length_c   1.000
_cell.angle_alpha   90.00
_cell.angle_beta   90.00
_cell.angle_gamma   90.00
#
_symmetry.space_group_name_H-M   'P 1'
#
loop_
_entity.id
_entity.type
_entity.pdbx_description
1 polymer ?
#
loop_
_entity_poly.entity_id
_entity_poly.type
_entity_poly.pdbx_seq_one_letter_code
_entity_poly.pdbx_strand_id
1 'polypeptide(L)'
;GKPMLWFADAQMHDMAEIDWRFERSDAPGEARQSGHGDADYYVHATFRDAVLKGTAFEFDVYKAIETAAPAILAAESIDQDSKPLRVPEFRPGAKRAAGEMPTES
;
A
#
# COMPACT_ATOMS: atom_id res chain seq x y z
N GLY A 1 7.37 -15.72 25.64
CA GLY A 1 8.26 -16.61 24.88
C GLY A 1 8.40 -16.06 23.48
N LYS A 2 9.50 -16.34 22.78
CA LYS A 2 9.60 -16.00 21.36
C LYS A 2 8.61 -16.83 20.55
N PRO A 3 8.04 -16.27 19.48
CA PRO A 3 7.08 -16.98 18.66
C PRO A 3 7.77 -18.11 17.89
N MET A 4 7.09 -19.24 17.80
CA MET A 4 7.60 -20.49 17.25
C MET A 4 6.79 -20.90 16.03
N LEU A 5 7.42 -21.45 15.01
CA LEU A 5 6.76 -21.93 13.80
C LEU A 5 7.31 -23.30 13.39
N TRP A 6 6.44 -24.14 12.84
CA TRP A 6 6.81 -25.42 12.23
C TRP A 6 5.97 -25.60 10.97
N PHE A 7 6.60 -26.06 9.88
CA PHE A 7 5.93 -26.34 8.62
C PHE A 7 6.02 -27.82 8.28
N ALA A 8 4.89 -28.40 7.87
CA ALA A 8 4.76 -29.83 7.61
C ALA A 8 5.59 -30.35 6.43
N ASP A 9 5.92 -29.47 5.49
CA ASP A 9 6.65 -29.74 4.27
C ASP A 9 8.10 -29.25 4.29
N ALA A 10 8.54 -28.57 5.35
CA ALA A 10 9.88 -27.98 5.44
C ALA A 10 10.96 -28.89 6.06
N GLN A 11 10.67 -30.18 6.28
CA GLN A 11 11.60 -31.15 6.89
C GLN A 11 12.19 -30.67 8.24
N MET A 12 11.40 -29.94 9.03
CA MET A 12 11.83 -29.41 10.33
C MET A 12 11.80 -30.50 11.41
N HIS A 13 12.88 -30.63 12.19
CA HIS A 13 12.98 -31.61 13.27
C HIS A 13 12.13 -31.26 14.51
N ASP A 14 11.85 -29.97 14.73
CA ASP A 14 10.99 -29.43 15.79
C ASP A 14 10.61 -27.97 15.45
N MET A 15 9.80 -27.31 16.29
CA MET A 15 9.48 -25.90 16.16
C MET A 15 10.74 -25.02 16.16
N ALA A 16 10.78 -24.01 15.29
CA ALA A 16 11.86 -23.03 15.24
C ALA A 16 11.40 -21.65 15.74
N GLU A 17 12.28 -20.93 16.42
CA GLU A 17 12.05 -19.51 16.78
C GLU A 17 12.02 -18.67 15.49
N ILE A 18 10.97 -17.86 15.33
CA ILE A 18 10.84 -16.92 14.22
C ILE A 18 10.88 -15.49 14.75
N ASP A 19 11.56 -14.63 14.01
CA ASP A 19 11.52 -13.19 14.21
C ASP A 19 10.36 -12.60 13.40
N TRP A 20 9.23 -12.32 14.06
CA TRP A 20 8.05 -11.68 13.44
C TRP A 20 8.08 -10.15 13.53
N ARG A 21 9.24 -9.55 13.77
CA ARG A 21 9.39 -8.10 13.68
C ARG A 21 8.98 -7.60 12.30
N PHE A 22 8.22 -6.51 12.29
CA PHE A 22 7.79 -5.83 11.07
C PHE A 22 8.85 -4.82 10.62
N GLU A 23 9.74 -4.43 11.53
CA GLU A 23 10.82 -3.49 11.28
C GLU A 23 11.83 -4.07 10.28
N ARG A 24 12.33 -3.21 9.40
CA ARG A 24 13.39 -3.61 8.48
C ARG A 24 14.70 -3.81 9.22
N SER A 25 15.40 -4.90 8.91
CA SER A 25 16.74 -5.16 9.47
C SER A 25 17.76 -4.09 9.06
N ASP A 26 17.57 -3.46 7.90
CA ASP A 26 18.38 -2.39 7.35
C ASP A 26 17.82 -0.97 7.63
N ALA A 27 16.87 -0.85 8.57
CA ALA A 27 16.27 0.44 8.90
C ALA A 27 17.33 1.48 9.32
N PRO A 28 17.32 2.70 8.74
CA PRO A 28 18.20 3.78 9.17
C PRO A 28 17.84 4.22 10.59
N GLY A 29 18.76 4.91 11.27
CA GLY A 29 18.58 5.32 12.67
C GLY A 29 17.33 6.17 12.88
N GLU A 30 17.03 7.04 11.92
CA GLU A 30 15.87 7.92 11.90
C GLU A 30 14.53 7.18 11.77
N ALA A 31 14.54 5.96 11.20
CA ALA A 31 13.33 5.15 11.07
C ALA A 31 12.95 4.46 12.38
N ARG A 32 13.94 4.04 13.20
CA ARG A 32 13.77 3.26 14.45
C ARG A 32 12.97 3.96 15.56
N GLN A 33 12.55 5.21 15.34
CA GLN A 33 11.78 6.02 16.28
C GLN A 33 10.48 6.54 15.64
N SER A 34 10.15 6.12 14.42
CA SER A 34 8.87 6.49 13.80
C SER A 34 7.75 5.53 14.24
N GLY A 35 6.50 5.90 13.93
CA GLY A 35 5.35 5.05 14.22
C GLY A 35 5.26 3.81 13.31
N HIS A 36 4.31 2.94 13.66
CA HIS A 36 3.92 1.74 12.91
C HIS A 36 5.09 0.80 12.53
N GLY A 37 6.01 0.54 13.47
CA GLY A 37 7.14 -0.37 13.23
C GLY A 37 8.09 0.15 12.16
N ASP A 38 8.52 1.40 12.31
CA ASP A 38 9.38 2.16 11.39
C ASP A 38 8.74 2.56 10.06
N ALA A 39 7.51 2.11 9.76
CA ALA A 39 6.88 2.30 8.45
C ALA A 39 6.62 3.78 8.13
N ASP A 40 6.20 4.58 9.11
CA ASP A 40 5.83 5.99 8.91
C ASP A 40 7.00 6.82 8.37
N TYR A 41 8.23 6.49 8.75
CA TYR A 41 9.44 7.15 8.24
C TYR A 41 9.53 7.08 6.71
N TYR A 42 9.24 5.91 6.12
CA TYR A 42 9.49 5.69 4.70
C TYR A 42 8.53 6.47 3.80
N VAL A 43 7.30 6.72 4.25
CA VAL A 43 6.34 7.57 3.53
C VAL A 43 6.89 8.98 3.40
N HIS A 44 7.39 9.54 4.51
CA HIS A 44 7.97 10.89 4.54
C HIS A 44 9.30 10.97 3.80
N ALA A 45 10.19 9.98 3.98
CA ALA A 45 11.49 9.96 3.34
C ALA A 45 11.35 9.86 1.81
N THR A 46 10.43 9.01 1.32
CA THR A 46 10.15 8.87 -0.12
C THR A 46 9.58 10.17 -0.68
N PHE A 47 8.65 10.82 0.03
CA PHE A 47 8.12 12.11 -0.39
C PHE A 47 9.18 13.19 -0.48
N ARG A 48 9.99 13.36 0.58
CA ARG A 48 11.11 14.29 0.62
C ARG A 48 12.07 14.06 -0.56
N ASP A 49 12.46 12.82 -0.79
CA ASP A 49 13.42 12.48 -1.84
C ASP A 49 12.86 12.75 -3.24
N ALA A 50 11.58 12.47 -3.49
CA ALA A 50 10.91 12.82 -4.74
C ALA A 50 10.91 14.34 -4.98
N VAL A 51 10.63 15.15 -3.95
CA VAL A 51 10.63 16.61 -4.06
C VAL A 51 12.04 17.16 -4.29
N LEU A 52 13.03 16.70 -3.53
CA LEU A 52 14.38 17.25 -3.57
C LEU A 52 15.23 16.74 -4.73
N LYS A 53 15.03 15.47 -5.13
CA LYS A 53 15.87 14.77 -6.12
C LYS A 53 15.15 14.55 -7.45
N GLY A 54 13.85 14.84 -7.54
CA GLY A 54 13.05 14.59 -8.73
C GLY A 54 12.84 13.10 -9.03
N THR A 55 12.95 12.22 -8.02
CA THR A 55 12.70 10.79 -8.21
C THR A 55 11.22 10.53 -8.43
N ALA A 56 10.90 9.60 -9.34
CA ALA A 56 9.53 9.21 -9.59
C ALA A 56 8.89 8.63 -8.31
N PHE A 57 7.64 9.02 -8.06
CA PHE A 57 6.87 8.46 -6.96
C PHE A 57 6.36 7.07 -7.33
N GLU A 58 6.65 6.06 -6.51
CA GLU A 58 6.00 4.77 -6.71
C GLU A 58 4.49 4.88 -6.49
N PHE A 59 4.07 5.65 -5.48
CA PHE A 59 2.67 5.89 -5.11
C PHE A 59 2.20 7.27 -5.61
N ASP A 60 1.90 7.35 -6.91
CA ASP A 60 1.44 8.58 -7.55
C ASP A 60 -0.04 8.89 -7.27
N VAL A 61 -0.53 10.00 -7.84
CA VAL A 61 -1.92 10.43 -7.71
C VAL A 61 -2.92 9.36 -8.19
N TYR A 62 -2.55 8.56 -9.19
CA TYR A 62 -3.42 7.51 -9.72
C TYR A 62 -3.53 6.34 -8.74
N LYS A 63 -2.41 5.88 -8.16
CA LYS A 63 -2.47 4.86 -7.11
C LYS A 63 -3.20 5.34 -5.85
N ALA A 64 -3.06 6.62 -5.50
CA ALA A 64 -3.78 7.22 -4.38
C ALA A 64 -5.30 7.17 -4.59
N ILE A 65 -5.79 7.62 -5.74
CA ILE A 65 -7.23 7.58 -6.03
C ILE A 65 -7.75 6.15 -6.23
N GLU A 66 -6.95 5.25 -6.82
CA GLU A 66 -7.30 3.82 -6.95
C GLU A 66 -7.45 3.13 -5.60
N THR A 67 -6.79 3.62 -4.54
CA THR A 67 -6.94 3.13 -3.17
C THR A 67 -8.14 3.78 -2.45
N ALA A 68 -8.41 5.07 -2.71
CA ALA A 68 -9.49 5.81 -2.05
C ALA A 68 -10.88 5.54 -2.65
N ALA A 69 -10.98 5.44 -3.98
CA ALA A 69 -12.26 5.29 -4.69
C ALA A 69 -13.05 4.03 -4.27
N PRO A 70 -12.44 2.86 -4.06
CA PRO A 70 -13.17 1.69 -3.55
C PRO A 70 -13.83 1.94 -2.20
N ALA A 71 -13.21 2.68 -1.28
CA ALA A 71 -13.79 2.98 0.02
C ALA A 71 -15.01 3.92 -0.10
N ILE A 72 -14.93 4.91 -1.00
CA ILE A 72 -16.06 5.81 -1.29
C ILE A 72 -17.22 5.02 -1.91
N LEU A 73 -16.93 4.21 -2.93
CA LEU A 73 -17.94 3.37 -3.60
C LEU A 73 -18.51 2.29 -2.69
N ALA A 74 -17.77 1.81 -1.70
CA ALA A 74 -18.29 0.87 -0.71
C ALA A 74 -19.43 1.50 0.11
N ALA A 75 -19.30 2.77 0.51
CA ALA A 75 -20.37 3.48 1.20
C ALA A 75 -21.62 3.60 0.32
N GLU A 76 -21.45 4.00 -0.94
CA GLU A 76 -22.57 4.10 -1.90
C GLU A 76 -23.19 2.73 -2.23
N SER A 77 -22.38 1.67 -2.29
CA SER A 77 -22.85 0.30 -2.49
C SER A 77 -23.76 -0.14 -1.35
N ILE A 78 -23.40 0.16 -0.09
CA ILE A 78 -24.21 -0.14 1.09
C ILE A 78 -25.60 0.50 0.98
N ASP A 79 -25.66 1.75 0.53
CA ASP A 79 -26.92 2.49 0.32
C ASP A 79 -27.75 1.92 -0.84
N GLN A 80 -27.14 1.17 -1.76
CA GLN A 80 -27.78 0.48 -2.89
C GLN A 80 -27.94 -1.03 -2.64
N ASP A 81 -28.28 -1.43 -1.41
CA ASP A 81 -28.46 -2.84 -1.02
C ASP A 81 -27.24 -3.72 -1.29
N SER A 82 -26.04 -3.16 -1.06
CA SER A 82 -24.74 -3.82 -1.32
C SER A 82 -24.52 -4.22 -2.79
N LYS A 83 -25.16 -3.51 -3.72
CA LYS A 83 -24.96 -3.73 -5.16
C LYS A 83 -23.50 -3.46 -5.55
N PRO A 84 -22.83 -4.36 -6.30
CA PRO A 84 -21.50 -4.10 -6.82
C PRO A 84 -21.44 -2.85 -7.69
N LEU A 85 -20.53 -1.94 -7.37
CA LEU A 85 -20.27 -0.73 -8.15
C LEU A 85 -18.92 -0.82 -8.86
N ARG A 86 -18.83 -0.22 -10.04
CA ARG A 86 -17.61 -0.21 -10.84
C ARG A 86 -16.68 0.90 -10.36
N VAL A 87 -15.45 0.55 -10.00
CA VAL A 87 -14.38 1.53 -9.77
C VAL A 87 -13.99 2.16 -11.12
N PRO A 88 -13.98 3.50 -11.25
CA PRO A 88 -13.58 4.16 -12.48
C PRO A 88 -12.14 3.86 -12.89
N GLU A 89 -11.87 3.88 -14.20
CA GLU A 89 -10.51 3.86 -14.73
C GLU A 89 -9.92 5.28 -14.68
N PHE A 90 -9.03 5.53 -13.72
CA PHE A 90 -8.48 6.87 -13.47
C PHE A 90 -7.24 7.19 -14.30
N ARG A 91 -6.60 6.21 -14.94
CA ARG A 91 -5.36 6.44 -15.72
C ARG A 91 -5.66 6.93 -17.15
N PRO A 92 -4.91 7.93 -17.65
CA PRO A 92 -4.95 8.28 -19.06
C PRO A 92 -4.55 7.08 -19.94
N GLY A 93 -5.02 7.06 -21.17
CA GLY A 93 -4.72 5.98 -22.11
C GLY A 93 -5.08 6.34 -23.54
N ALA A 94 -5.04 5.37 -24.45
CA ALA A 94 -5.27 5.59 -25.88
C ALA A 94 -6.63 6.24 -26.20
N LYS A 95 -7.61 6.12 -25.29
CA LYS A 95 -8.97 6.67 -25.44
C LYS A 95 -9.23 7.92 -24.60
N ARG A 96 -8.28 8.37 -23.78
CA ARG A 96 -8.45 9.49 -22.84
C ARG A 96 -7.12 10.16 -22.51
N ALA A 97 -6.97 11.43 -22.86
CA ALA A 97 -5.76 12.19 -22.60
C ALA A 97 -5.60 12.53 -21.11
N ALA A 98 -4.38 12.87 -20.70
CA ALA A 98 -4.12 13.36 -19.35
C ALA A 98 -4.87 14.67 -19.09
N GLY A 99 -5.61 14.74 -17.99
CA GLY A 99 -6.44 15.89 -17.62
C GLY A 99 -7.89 15.83 -18.13
N GLU A 100 -8.26 14.83 -18.93
CA GLU A 100 -9.64 14.61 -19.33
C GLU A 100 -10.43 13.83 -18.28
N MET A 101 -11.66 14.27 -17.99
CA MET A 101 -12.55 13.57 -17.07
C MET A 101 -12.90 12.17 -17.61
N PRO A 102 -13.04 11.15 -16.74
CA PRO A 102 -13.55 9.85 -17.16
C PRO A 102 -14.97 9.99 -17.75
N THR A 103 -15.22 9.37 -18.89
CA THR A 103 -16.58 9.23 -19.43
C THR A 103 -17.25 8.02 -18.80
N GLU A 104 -18.51 8.16 -18.36
CA GLU A 104 -19.28 7.01 -17.91
C GLU A 104 -19.31 5.93 -19.01
N SER A 105 -18.93 4.70 -18.64
CA SER A 105 -18.95 3.53 -19.53
C SER A 105 -19.95 2.53 -19.00
#